data_AF-A0A1Y6FJA3-F1
#
_entry.id   AF-A0A1Y6FJA3-F1
#
_cell.length_a   1.000
_cell.length_b   1.000
_cell.length_c   1.000
_cell.angle_alpha   90.00
_cell.angle_beta   90.00
_cell.angle_gamma   90.00
#
_symmetry.space_group_name_H-M   'P 1'
#
loop_
_entity.id
_entity.type
_entity.pdbx_description
1 polymer ?
#
loop_
_entity_poly.entity_id
_entity_poly.type
_entity_poly.pdbx_seq_one_letter_code
_entity_poly.pdbx_strand_id
1 'polypeptide(L)'
;MNTDQAFDLLMEAGVTEDTSIQTVRRWLRERKINYEGTGQRDRGYIIDNTDQVFNMLKDAGVTDSIAFQIVRRLLREGKIQTVGTGNHKTKNQQNETDSKGLIINPSDQDKVVHQLKIRIKAQDEHIKGIEHLHKTSITNLIKQRDILHKEIANLKNEKSELQKETKKLLKENIDLTNELLKFKEELFKGNKRDTDKTHDVPPSSPNTNDYRQKLGLSKMASDKEVLTRYKQLLKITHPDHGGNATAFHFIKTDYDYFRNSIKLK
;
A
#
# COMPACT_ATOMS: atom_id res chain seq x y z
N MET A 1 15.85 -18.79 -5.63
CA MET A 1 15.58 -19.89 -4.69
C MET A 1 14.07 -20.03 -4.52
N ASN A 2 13.52 -21.21 -4.82
CA ASN A 2 12.10 -21.52 -4.70
C ASN A 2 11.76 -22.08 -3.30
N THR A 3 10.47 -22.36 -3.03
CA THR A 3 10.01 -22.87 -1.74
C THR A 3 10.56 -24.25 -1.40
N ASP A 4 10.65 -25.13 -2.38
CA ASP A 4 11.04 -26.52 -2.17
C ASP A 4 12.55 -26.60 -1.91
N GLN A 5 13.35 -25.83 -2.66
CA GLN A 5 14.79 -25.63 -2.43
C GLN A 5 15.07 -25.03 -1.06
N ALA A 6 14.26 -24.05 -0.62
CA ALA A 6 14.41 -23.45 0.69
C ALA A 6 14.15 -24.46 1.81
N PHE A 7 13.16 -25.34 1.61
CA PHE A 7 12.81 -26.37 2.56
C PHE A 7 13.88 -27.47 2.60
N ASP A 8 14.32 -27.98 1.46
CA ASP A 8 15.36 -29.01 1.36
C ASP A 8 16.68 -28.54 1.98
N LEU A 9 17.06 -27.27 1.76
CA LEU A 9 18.25 -26.66 2.37
C LEU A 9 18.19 -26.62 3.90
N LEU A 10 17.00 -26.36 4.47
CA LEU A 10 16.81 -26.35 5.92
C LEU A 10 16.82 -27.76 6.50
N MET A 11 16.23 -28.73 5.79
CA MET A 11 16.27 -30.15 6.16
C MET A 11 17.70 -30.70 6.10
N GLU A 12 18.48 -30.38 5.07
CA GLU A 12 19.90 -30.72 4.97
C GLU A 12 20.75 -30.05 6.07
N ALA A 13 20.29 -28.90 6.58
CA ALA A 13 20.92 -28.19 7.68
C ALA A 13 20.57 -28.73 9.08
N GLY A 14 19.71 -29.75 9.16
CA GLY A 14 19.28 -30.34 10.43
C GLY A 14 18.27 -29.49 11.21
N VAL A 15 17.60 -28.55 10.55
CA VAL A 15 16.50 -27.78 11.12
C VAL A 15 15.26 -28.69 11.20
N THR A 16 14.46 -28.57 12.27
CA THR A 16 13.27 -29.43 12.43
C THR A 16 12.22 -29.10 11.37
N GLU A 17 11.43 -30.09 10.95
CA GLU A 17 10.41 -29.91 9.91
C GLU A 17 9.46 -28.73 10.24
N ASP A 18 8.95 -28.64 11.47
CA ASP A 18 8.09 -27.54 11.89
C ASP A 18 8.76 -26.15 11.80
N THR A 19 10.02 -26.05 12.21
CA THR A 19 10.76 -24.78 12.16
C THR A 19 11.15 -24.42 10.73
N SER A 20 11.41 -25.42 9.88
CA SER A 20 11.67 -25.21 8.45
C SER A 20 10.44 -24.67 7.72
N ILE A 21 9.24 -25.25 7.96
CA ILE A 21 7.98 -24.78 7.37
C ILE A 21 7.67 -23.34 7.80
N GLN A 22 7.84 -23.02 9.08
CA GLN A 22 7.63 -21.68 9.59
C GLN A 22 8.61 -20.67 8.96
N THR A 23 9.87 -21.06 8.81
CA THR A 23 10.93 -20.23 8.22
C THR A 23 10.69 -19.98 6.73
N VAL A 24 10.32 -21.01 5.97
CA VAL A 24 9.94 -20.89 4.55
C VAL A 24 8.73 -19.99 4.38
N ARG A 25 7.68 -20.15 5.20
CA ARG A 25 6.50 -19.25 5.19
C ARG A 25 6.86 -17.81 5.54
N ARG A 26 7.82 -17.59 6.45
CA ARG A 26 8.35 -16.26 6.77
C ARG A 26 9.11 -15.67 5.59
N TRP A 27 10.01 -16.43 4.97
CA TRP A 27 10.77 -15.99 3.80
C TRP A 27 9.90 -15.70 2.56
N LEU A 28 8.80 -16.44 2.38
CA LEU A 28 7.78 -16.13 1.37
C LEU A 28 7.12 -14.77 1.63
N ARG A 29 6.72 -14.50 2.88
CA ARG A 29 6.14 -13.19 3.26
C ARG A 29 7.12 -12.04 3.09
N GLU A 30 8.40 -12.29 3.38
CA GLU A 30 9.50 -11.34 3.21
C GLU A 30 10.00 -11.22 1.77
N ARG A 31 9.42 -11.98 0.82
CA ARG A 31 9.85 -12.04 -0.60
C ARG A 31 11.34 -12.40 -0.79
N LYS A 32 11.93 -13.13 0.16
CA LYS A 32 13.30 -13.67 0.07
C LYS A 32 13.39 -14.89 -0.84
N ILE A 33 12.27 -15.59 -1.01
CA ILE A 33 12.11 -16.77 -1.89
C ILE A 33 10.83 -16.64 -2.69
N ASN A 34 10.76 -17.33 -3.82
CA ASN A 34 9.60 -17.33 -4.71
C ASN A 34 8.84 -18.64 -4.62
N TYR A 35 7.52 -18.59 -4.81
CA TYR A 35 6.69 -19.79 -4.97
C TYR A 35 6.69 -20.21 -6.44
N GLU A 36 7.16 -21.42 -6.73
CA GLU A 36 7.00 -22.04 -8.05
C GLU A 36 5.82 -23.00 -7.98
N GLY A 37 4.78 -22.73 -8.76
CA GLY A 37 3.66 -23.66 -8.92
C GLY A 37 4.13 -24.98 -9.54
N THR A 38 3.35 -26.03 -9.27
CA THR A 38 3.49 -27.48 -9.48
C THR A 38 3.96 -28.00 -10.88
N GLY A 39 4.88 -27.33 -11.57
CA GLY A 39 5.22 -27.58 -12.97
C GLY A 39 6.69 -27.96 -13.26
N GLN A 40 7.67 -27.56 -12.45
CA GLN A 40 9.07 -27.92 -12.69
C GLN A 40 9.73 -28.44 -11.41
N ARG A 41 9.74 -29.77 -11.27
CA ARG A 41 10.60 -30.45 -10.27
C ARG A 41 11.99 -30.62 -10.86
N ASP A 42 12.73 -29.52 -11.00
CA ASP A 42 14.15 -29.60 -11.32
C ASP A 42 14.89 -30.13 -10.08
N ARG A 43 15.08 -31.45 -10.03
CA ARG A 43 15.76 -32.19 -8.93
C ARG A 43 17.26 -31.90 -8.83
N GLY A 44 17.78 -30.97 -9.63
CA GLY A 44 19.16 -30.49 -9.55
C GLY A 44 19.13 -28.98 -9.39
N TYR A 45 18.98 -28.51 -8.14
CA TYR A 45 19.06 -27.08 -7.87
C TYR A 45 20.53 -26.67 -7.78
N ILE A 46 20.93 -25.72 -8.63
CA ILE A 46 22.15 -24.96 -8.45
C ILE A 46 21.72 -23.65 -7.82
N ILE A 47 22.04 -23.45 -6.54
CA ILE A 47 21.85 -22.13 -5.93
C ILE A 47 23.01 -21.26 -6.40
N ASP A 48 22.67 -20.22 -7.15
CA ASP A 48 23.67 -19.40 -7.84
C ASP A 48 24.63 -18.69 -6.89
N ASN A 49 24.31 -18.55 -5.61
CA ASN A 49 25.08 -17.73 -4.68
C ASN A 49 25.33 -18.39 -3.31
N THR A 50 26.60 -18.72 -3.04
CA THR A 50 27.13 -19.20 -1.74
C THR A 50 26.78 -18.29 -0.57
N ASP A 51 26.88 -16.96 -0.74
CA ASP A 51 26.64 -15.99 0.33
C ASP A 51 25.16 -15.91 0.69
N GLN A 52 24.29 -16.11 -0.31
CA GLN A 52 22.86 -16.16 -0.11
C GLN A 52 22.46 -17.35 0.78
N VAL A 53 23.04 -18.53 0.53
CA VAL A 53 22.80 -19.74 1.33
C VAL A 53 23.31 -19.57 2.76
N PHE A 54 24.51 -19.02 2.93
CA PHE A 54 25.06 -18.79 4.26
C PHE A 54 24.19 -17.84 5.09
N ASN A 55 23.71 -16.74 4.49
CA ASN A 55 22.82 -15.79 5.15
C ASN A 55 21.45 -16.41 5.48
N MET A 56 20.93 -17.29 4.62
CA MET A 56 19.67 -18.00 4.87
C MET A 56 19.78 -19.01 6.01
N LEU A 57 20.90 -19.75 6.09
CA LEU A 57 21.15 -20.66 7.21
C LEU A 57 21.26 -19.89 8.54
N LYS A 58 21.92 -18.74 8.52
CA LYS A 58 22.02 -17.84 9.67
C LYS A 58 20.65 -17.28 10.09
N ASP A 59 19.84 -16.84 9.12
CA ASP A 59 18.46 -16.38 9.35
C ASP A 59 17.55 -17.48 9.93
N ALA A 60 17.85 -18.74 9.64
CA ALA A 60 17.15 -19.91 10.18
C ALA A 60 17.63 -20.32 11.59
N GLY A 61 18.63 -19.64 12.15
CA GLY A 61 19.16 -19.92 13.49
C GLY A 61 20.22 -21.03 13.53
N VAL A 62 20.76 -21.43 12.37
CA VAL A 62 21.91 -22.36 12.30
C VAL A 62 23.17 -21.60 12.71
N THR A 63 24.02 -22.21 13.55
CA THR A 63 25.27 -21.59 14.00
C THR A 63 26.26 -21.43 12.84
N ASP A 64 27.06 -20.37 12.85
CA ASP A 64 28.00 -20.03 11.77
C ASP A 64 28.97 -21.20 11.43
N SER A 65 29.33 -22.04 12.41
CA SER A 65 30.17 -23.24 12.21
C SER A 65 29.47 -24.36 11.45
N ILE A 66 28.21 -24.64 11.78
CA ILE A 66 27.39 -25.67 11.12
C ILE A 66 27.00 -25.18 9.72
N ALA A 67 26.61 -23.90 9.60
CA ALA A 67 26.30 -23.26 8.33
C ALA A 67 27.50 -23.33 7.36
N PHE A 68 28.71 -23.06 7.84
CA PHE A 68 29.93 -23.15 7.03
C PHE A 68 30.24 -24.59 6.57
N GLN A 69 30.01 -25.60 7.43
CA GLN A 69 30.19 -27.01 7.06
C GLN A 69 29.20 -27.45 5.98
N ILE A 70 27.94 -27.04 6.10
CA ILE A 70 26.89 -27.34 5.12
C ILE A 70 27.19 -26.67 3.79
N VAL A 71 27.51 -25.38 3.78
CA VAL A 71 27.89 -24.63 2.57
C VAL A 71 29.12 -25.27 1.90
N ARG A 72 30.14 -25.65 2.68
CA ARG A 72 31.32 -26.34 2.14
C ARG A 72 30.99 -27.71 1.54
N ARG A 73 30.03 -28.43 2.13
CA ARG A 73 29.54 -29.71 1.59
C ARG A 73 28.73 -29.50 0.31
N LEU A 74 27.82 -28.53 0.28
CA LEU A 74 27.02 -28.20 -0.89
C LEU A 74 27.87 -27.70 -2.07
N LEU A 75 28.96 -26.97 -1.80
CA LEU A 75 29.96 -26.60 -2.81
C LEU A 75 30.66 -27.83 -3.41
N ARG A 76 30.99 -28.83 -2.58
CA ARG A 76 31.61 -30.09 -3.03
C ARG A 76 30.64 -30.94 -3.84
N GLU A 77 29.36 -30.93 -3.46
CA GLU A 77 28.28 -31.64 -4.16
C GLU A 77 27.83 -30.92 -5.45
N GLY A 78 28.35 -29.71 -5.73
CA GLY A 78 28.00 -28.94 -6.92
C GLY A 78 26.59 -28.33 -6.89
N LYS A 79 25.93 -28.37 -5.72
CA LYS A 79 24.58 -27.84 -5.51
C LYS A 79 24.53 -26.31 -5.38
N ILE A 80 25.68 -25.66 -5.15
CA ILE A 80 25.79 -24.19 -5.08
C ILE A 80 27.00 -23.69 -5.87
N GLN A 81 26.88 -22.53 -6.51
CA GLN A 81 27.97 -21.87 -7.25
C GLN A 81 28.46 -20.61 -6.52
N THR A 82 29.77 -20.36 -6.58
CA THR A 82 30.36 -19.11 -6.09
C THR A 82 30.26 -18.05 -7.18
N VAL A 83 29.46 -16.99 -6.97
CA VAL A 83 29.48 -15.81 -7.86
C VAL A 83 30.73 -14.97 -7.54
N GLY A 84 31.85 -15.35 -8.13
CA GLY A 84 33.10 -14.63 -8.03
C GLY A 84 33.96 -14.96 -9.24
N THR A 85 34.21 -13.95 -10.07
CA THR A 85 35.05 -14.00 -11.26
C THR A 85 36.43 -14.57 -10.90
N GLY A 86 36.73 -15.80 -11.35
CA GLY A 86 38.04 -16.41 -11.15
C GLY A 86 37.99 -17.91 -11.33
N ASN A 87 38.49 -18.37 -12.47
CA ASN A 87 38.67 -19.79 -12.82
C ASN A 87 39.21 -20.64 -11.65
N HIS A 88 38.36 -21.41 -11.00
CA HIS A 88 38.77 -22.58 -10.25
C HIS A 88 38.34 -23.82 -11.03
N LYS A 89 39.23 -24.24 -11.93
CA LYS A 89 39.23 -25.61 -12.44
C LYS A 89 39.22 -26.55 -11.24
N THR A 90 38.20 -27.37 -11.16
CA THR A 90 38.16 -28.57 -10.34
C THR A 90 39.35 -29.45 -10.73
N LYS A 91 40.40 -29.43 -9.92
CA LYS A 91 41.32 -30.57 -9.82
C LYS A 91 41.13 -31.19 -8.45
N ASN A 92 40.45 -32.33 -8.48
CA ASN A 92 40.72 -33.42 -7.54
C ASN A 92 42.23 -33.61 -7.45
N GLN A 93 42.79 -33.49 -6.25
CA GLN A 93 43.66 -34.51 -5.65
C GLN A 93 44.12 -34.02 -4.28
N GLN A 94 43.75 -34.77 -3.25
CA GLN A 94 44.50 -34.84 -2.02
C GLN A 94 45.96 -35.15 -2.39
N ASN A 95 46.88 -34.34 -1.88
CA ASN A 95 48.21 -34.79 -1.46
C ASN A 95 48.70 -33.78 -0.42
N GLU A 96 48.87 -34.27 0.80
CA GLU A 96 49.75 -33.69 1.79
C GLU A 96 51.17 -33.59 1.24
N THR A 97 51.98 -32.71 1.83
CA THR A 97 53.38 -32.38 1.49
C THR A 97 53.58 -31.46 0.29
N ASP A 98 53.63 -30.16 0.58
CA ASP A 98 54.68 -29.25 0.12
C ASP A 98 54.35 -27.83 0.58
N SER A 99 54.92 -27.44 1.73
CA SER A 99 55.08 -26.02 2.07
C SER A 99 56.11 -25.41 1.10
N LYS A 100 55.70 -25.16 -0.14
CA LYS A 100 56.42 -24.26 -1.04
C LYS A 100 56.15 -22.85 -0.57
N GLY A 101 56.96 -22.42 0.41
CA GLY A 101 57.13 -21.03 0.74
C GLY A 101 57.49 -20.30 -0.55
N LEU A 102 56.63 -19.37 -0.96
CA LEU A 102 56.99 -18.35 -1.93
C LEU A 102 58.18 -17.59 -1.35
N ILE A 103 59.39 -17.87 -1.82
CA ILE A 103 60.54 -16.98 -1.60
C ILE A 103 60.30 -15.76 -2.50
N ILE A 104 59.46 -14.84 -2.02
CA ILE A 104 59.41 -13.47 -2.51
C ILE A 104 60.50 -12.73 -1.74
N ASN A 105 61.37 -12.00 -2.43
CA ASN A 105 62.38 -11.16 -1.79
C ASN A 105 61.72 -10.24 -0.74
N PRO A 106 62.29 -10.09 0.47
CA PRO A 106 61.68 -9.32 1.55
C PRO A 106 61.38 -7.85 1.14
N SER A 107 62.22 -7.29 0.27
CA SER A 107 62.00 -5.95 -0.31
C SER A 107 60.72 -5.82 -1.14
N ASP A 108 60.28 -6.89 -1.84
CA ASP A 108 59.05 -6.86 -2.62
C ASP A 108 57.82 -7.13 -1.76
N GLN A 109 57.97 -7.87 -0.64
CA GLN A 109 56.93 -7.97 0.39
C GLN A 109 56.65 -6.61 1.03
N ASP A 110 57.69 -5.83 1.36
CA ASP A 110 57.53 -4.50 1.93
C ASP A 110 56.81 -3.51 1.00
N LYS A 111 57.11 -3.57 -0.31
CA LYS A 111 56.39 -2.76 -1.32
C LYS A 111 54.91 -3.15 -1.41
N VAL A 112 54.61 -4.45 -1.39
CA VAL A 112 53.23 -4.96 -1.40
C VAL A 112 52.49 -4.52 -0.13
N VAL A 113 53.13 -4.64 1.05
CA VAL A 113 52.57 -4.16 2.32
C VAL A 113 52.31 -2.66 2.29
N HIS A 114 53.23 -1.86 1.76
CA HIS A 114 53.05 -0.42 1.63
C HIS A 114 51.87 -0.07 0.69
N GLN A 115 51.75 -0.75 -0.45
CA GLN A 115 50.66 -0.56 -1.39
C GLN A 115 49.30 -0.95 -0.78
N LEU A 116 49.26 -2.07 -0.04
CA LEU A 116 48.07 -2.49 0.70
C LEU A 116 47.70 -1.45 1.78
N LYS A 117 48.67 -0.90 2.50
CA LYS A 117 48.44 0.15 3.50
C LYS A 117 47.85 1.41 2.89
N ILE A 118 48.33 1.85 1.72
CA ILE A 118 47.75 2.98 0.98
C ILE A 118 46.31 2.67 0.57
N ARG A 119 46.06 1.46 0.03
CA ARG A 119 44.70 1.04 -0.36
C ARG A 119 43.74 1.01 0.82
N ILE A 120 44.16 0.47 1.96
CA ILE A 120 43.36 0.44 3.20
C ILE A 120 43.02 1.87 3.63
N LYS A 121 44.02 2.78 3.63
CA LYS A 121 43.78 4.18 4.00
C LYS A 121 42.78 4.86 3.07
N ALA A 122 42.89 4.64 1.76
CA ALA A 122 41.95 5.20 0.78
C ALA A 122 40.52 4.63 0.96
N GLN A 123 40.41 3.33 1.28
CA GLN A 123 39.13 2.70 1.60
C GLN A 123 38.53 3.24 2.91
N ASP A 124 39.35 3.47 3.94
CA ASP A 124 38.90 4.07 5.20
C ASP A 124 38.34 5.48 5.01
N GLU A 125 38.97 6.29 4.17
CA GLU A 125 38.47 7.64 3.81
C GLU A 125 37.13 7.56 3.06
N HIS A 126 37.00 6.60 2.13
CA HIS A 126 35.74 6.35 1.43
C HIS A 126 34.62 5.89 2.37
N ILE A 127 34.91 4.97 3.29
CA ILE A 127 33.96 4.49 4.32
C ILE A 127 33.49 5.65 5.18
N LYS A 128 34.41 6.51 5.65
CA LYS A 128 34.07 7.72 6.42
C LYS A 128 33.15 8.66 5.65
N GLY A 129 33.37 8.83 4.34
CA GLY A 129 32.49 9.61 3.47
C GLY A 129 31.08 9.04 3.42
N ILE A 130 30.95 7.73 3.22
CA ILE A 130 29.66 7.03 3.22
C ILE A 130 28.96 7.15 4.58
N GLU A 131 29.68 6.97 5.69
CA GLU A 131 29.13 7.11 7.03
C GLU A 131 28.59 8.53 7.29
N HIS A 132 29.31 9.56 6.85
CA HIS A 132 28.85 10.93 6.99
C HIS A 132 27.59 11.21 6.17
N LEU A 133 27.54 10.72 4.93
CA LEU A 133 26.35 10.81 4.08
C LEU A 133 25.16 10.07 4.71
N HIS A 134 25.39 8.88 5.26
CA HIS A 134 24.36 8.10 5.93
C HIS A 134 23.83 8.80 7.18
N LYS A 135 24.72 9.33 8.04
CA LYS A 135 24.35 10.14 9.20
C LYS A 135 23.50 11.35 8.79
N THR A 136 23.91 12.06 7.74
CA THR A 136 23.17 13.22 7.22
C THR A 136 21.79 12.81 6.70
N SER A 137 21.70 11.72 5.93
CA SER A 137 20.44 11.16 5.44
C SER A 137 19.50 10.80 6.60
N ILE A 138 19.99 10.10 7.62
CA ILE A 138 19.21 9.76 8.83
C ILE A 138 18.68 11.02 9.51
N THR A 139 19.52 12.03 9.74
CA THR A 139 19.07 13.27 10.39
C THR A 139 17.99 14.00 9.58
N ASN A 140 18.08 14.00 8.25
CA ASN A 140 17.07 14.59 7.38
C ASN A 140 15.76 13.80 7.41
N LEU A 141 15.82 12.47 7.38
CA LEU A 141 14.64 11.61 7.51
C LEU A 141 13.95 11.80 8.87
N ILE A 142 14.71 11.93 9.96
CA ILE A 142 14.16 12.24 11.28
C ILE A 142 13.44 13.60 11.27
N LYS A 143 14.05 14.64 10.69
CA LYS A 143 13.41 15.96 10.56
C LYS A 143 12.11 15.90 9.76
N GLN A 144 12.11 15.19 8.63
CA GLN A 144 10.91 15.02 7.80
C GLN A 144 9.82 14.27 8.56
N ARG A 145 10.18 13.18 9.25
CA ARG A 145 9.27 12.44 10.11
C ARG A 145 8.65 13.37 11.15
N ASP A 146 9.43 14.20 11.82
CA ASP A 146 8.93 15.07 12.89
C ASP A 146 8.00 16.18 12.35
N ILE A 147 8.29 16.73 11.16
CA ILE A 147 7.41 17.67 10.47
C ILE A 147 6.06 17.01 10.15
N LEU A 148 6.10 15.81 9.55
CA LEU A 148 4.88 15.05 9.21
C LEU A 148 4.06 14.69 10.46
N HIS A 149 4.70 14.32 11.56
CA HIS A 149 3.99 14.03 12.82
C HIS A 149 3.26 15.27 13.36
N LYS A 150 3.88 16.46 13.28
CA LYS A 150 3.24 17.71 13.67
C LYS A 150 2.05 18.03 12.77
N GLU A 151 2.19 17.85 11.46
CA GLU A 151 1.11 18.08 10.50
C GLU A 151 -0.06 17.13 10.74
N ILE A 152 0.20 15.84 10.97
CA ILE A 152 -0.83 14.85 11.32
C ILE A 152 -1.56 15.25 12.61
N ALA A 153 -0.84 15.74 13.62
CA ALA A 153 -1.45 16.20 14.86
C ALA A 153 -2.36 17.41 14.64
N ASN A 154 -1.93 18.38 13.83
CA ASN A 154 -2.73 19.55 13.46
C ASN A 154 -4.00 19.16 12.69
N LEU A 155 -3.88 18.32 11.66
CA LEU A 155 -5.01 17.83 10.88
C LEU A 155 -6.01 17.03 11.73
N LYS A 156 -5.52 16.26 12.71
CA LYS A 156 -6.37 15.55 13.66
C LYS A 156 -7.16 16.53 14.54
N ASN A 157 -6.53 17.61 15.00
CA ASN A 157 -7.20 18.64 15.79
C ASN A 157 -8.25 19.38 14.95
N GLU A 158 -7.90 19.82 13.74
CA GLU A 158 -8.82 20.48 12.81
C GLU A 158 -10.04 19.60 12.49
N LYS A 159 -9.80 18.31 12.20
CA LYS A 159 -10.88 17.33 12.00
C LYS A 159 -11.78 17.24 13.23
N SER A 160 -11.22 17.28 14.44
CA SER A 160 -12.03 17.22 15.67
C SER A 160 -12.88 18.47 15.87
N GLU A 161 -12.36 19.66 15.54
CA GLU A 161 -13.10 20.92 15.61
C GLU A 161 -14.22 20.96 14.56
N LEU A 162 -13.92 20.59 13.31
CA LEU A 162 -14.94 20.48 12.25
C LEU A 162 -16.04 19.48 12.63
N GLN A 163 -15.70 18.35 13.26
CA GLN A 163 -16.70 17.41 13.76
C GLN A 163 -17.59 18.01 14.86
N LYS A 164 -17.03 18.82 15.77
CA LYS A 164 -17.81 19.52 16.79
C LYS A 164 -18.74 20.55 16.15
N GLU A 165 -18.23 21.34 15.20
CA GLU A 165 -19.02 22.34 14.47
C GLU A 165 -20.16 21.68 13.68
N THR A 166 -19.88 20.58 12.98
CA THR A 166 -20.89 19.81 12.25
C THR A 166 -21.99 19.31 13.18
N LYS A 167 -21.64 18.80 14.37
CA LYS A 167 -22.62 18.38 15.39
C LYS A 167 -23.44 19.56 15.91
N LYS A 168 -22.82 20.72 16.10
CA LYS A 168 -23.51 21.95 16.54
C LYS A 168 -24.53 22.40 15.49
N LEU A 169 -24.13 22.51 14.23
CA LEU A 169 -25.00 22.90 13.13
C LEU A 169 -26.14 21.89 12.93
N LEU A 170 -25.86 20.59 13.07
CA LEU A 170 -26.90 19.56 13.00
C LEU A 170 -27.95 19.75 14.11
N LYS A 171 -27.51 20.04 15.33
CA LYS A 171 -28.42 20.30 16.45
C LYS A 171 -29.27 21.56 16.20
N GLU A 172 -28.64 22.65 15.76
CA GLU A 172 -29.34 23.89 15.40
C GLU A 172 -30.36 23.65 14.27
N ASN A 173 -30.00 22.87 13.25
CA ASN A 173 -30.91 22.51 12.17
C ASN A 173 -32.12 21.72 12.69
N ILE A 174 -31.89 20.72 13.56
CA ILE A 174 -32.96 19.95 14.21
C ILE A 174 -33.89 20.89 15.01
N ASP A 175 -33.31 21.79 15.81
CA ASP A 175 -34.07 22.75 16.62
C ASP A 175 -34.92 23.68 15.73
N LEU A 176 -34.34 24.21 14.65
CA LEU A 176 -35.06 25.01 13.65
C LEU A 176 -36.17 24.23 12.94
N THR A 177 -35.93 22.97 12.56
CA THR A 177 -37.01 22.14 11.99
C THR A 177 -38.13 21.91 13.01
N ASN A 178 -37.82 21.72 14.29
CA ASN A 178 -38.82 21.57 15.33
C ASN A 178 -39.62 22.88 15.52
N GLU A 179 -38.97 24.04 15.48
CA GLU A 179 -39.64 25.35 15.50
C GLU A 179 -40.55 25.54 14.29
N LEU A 180 -40.07 25.23 13.07
CA LEU A 180 -40.90 25.28 11.86
C LEU A 180 -42.09 24.33 11.96
N LEU A 181 -41.93 23.15 12.57
CA LEU A 181 -43.00 22.20 12.79
C LEU A 181 -44.04 22.77 13.78
N LYS A 182 -43.59 23.40 14.88
CA LYS A 182 -44.47 24.12 15.83
C LYS A 182 -45.23 25.25 15.15
N PHE A 183 -44.56 26.12 14.39
CA PHE A 183 -45.21 27.20 13.65
C PHE A 183 -46.21 26.66 12.63
N LYS A 184 -45.87 25.57 11.93
CA LYS A 184 -46.78 24.89 11.01
C LYS A 184 -48.02 24.38 11.76
N GLU A 185 -47.85 23.71 12.90
CA GLU A 185 -48.98 23.27 13.74
C GLU A 185 -49.84 24.41 14.25
N GLU A 186 -49.24 25.52 14.68
CA GLU A 186 -49.94 26.73 15.11
C GLU A 186 -50.75 27.35 13.97
N LEU A 187 -50.19 27.43 12.75
CA LEU A 187 -50.92 27.88 11.57
C LEU A 187 -52.11 26.95 11.23
N PHE A 188 -51.95 25.63 11.35
CA PHE A 188 -53.04 24.68 11.14
C PHE A 188 -54.10 24.74 12.26
N LYS A 189 -53.74 25.10 13.49
CA LYS A 189 -54.69 25.33 14.60
C LYS A 189 -55.40 26.68 14.49
N GLY A 190 -54.71 27.71 13.99
CA GLY A 190 -55.26 29.04 13.72
C GLY A 190 -56.26 29.05 12.57
N ASN A 191 -55.96 28.35 11.46
CA ASN A 191 -56.88 28.24 10.31
C ASN A 191 -58.14 27.39 10.59
N LYS A 192 -58.20 26.66 11.70
CA LYS A 192 -59.38 25.89 12.11
C LYS A 192 -60.39 26.68 12.94
N ARG A 193 -60.10 27.94 13.30
CA ARG A 193 -61.04 28.76 14.10
C ARG A 193 -61.94 29.67 13.28
N ASP A 194 -61.66 29.89 12.00
CA ASP A 194 -62.44 30.81 11.14
C ASP A 194 -62.63 30.30 9.71
N THR A 195 -63.08 29.06 9.51
CA THR A 195 -63.55 28.61 8.19
C THR A 195 -64.87 27.83 8.28
N ASP A 196 -65.88 28.47 8.85
CA ASP A 196 -67.28 28.08 8.69
C ASP A 196 -67.94 28.99 7.64
N LYS A 197 -67.39 28.99 6.43
CA LYS A 197 -68.05 29.51 5.22
C LYS A 197 -67.71 28.62 4.04
N THR A 198 -68.66 27.74 3.75
CA THR A 198 -69.00 27.17 2.44
C THR A 198 -68.23 27.76 1.25
N HIS A 199 -67.33 26.94 0.69
CA HIS A 199 -67.14 26.90 -0.75
C HIS A 199 -66.69 25.50 -1.17
N ASP A 200 -67.64 24.75 -1.75
CA ASP A 200 -67.37 23.57 -2.56
C ASP A 200 -66.44 23.95 -3.71
N VAL A 201 -65.17 23.57 -3.59
CA VAL A 201 -64.24 23.50 -4.72
C VAL A 201 -63.77 22.05 -4.79
N PRO A 202 -63.89 21.37 -5.95
CA PRO A 202 -63.51 19.97 -6.09
C PRO A 202 -62.02 19.80 -5.75
N PRO A 203 -61.59 18.66 -5.19
CA PRO A 203 -60.18 18.40 -4.97
C PRO A 203 -59.50 18.32 -6.35
N SER A 204 -58.78 19.39 -6.72
CA SER A 204 -57.89 19.39 -7.86
C SER A 204 -56.93 18.21 -7.71
N SER A 205 -56.89 17.38 -8.75
CA SER A 205 -56.03 16.21 -8.91
C SER A 205 -54.62 16.41 -8.34
N PRO A 206 -54.01 15.38 -7.71
CA PRO A 206 -52.64 15.47 -7.23
C PRO A 206 -51.74 15.83 -8.41
N ASN A 207 -51.08 16.98 -8.25
CA ASN A 207 -50.23 17.62 -9.23
C ASN A 207 -49.37 16.62 -10.00
N THR A 208 -49.48 16.69 -11.33
CA THR A 208 -48.47 16.25 -12.28
C THR A 208 -47.08 16.55 -11.74
N ASN A 209 -46.19 15.54 -11.74
CA ASN A 209 -44.76 15.66 -11.40
C ASN A 209 -44.13 16.92 -12.02
N ASP A 210 -44.12 18.04 -11.29
CA ASP A 210 -43.54 19.28 -11.80
C ASP A 210 -42.02 19.18 -11.61
N TYR A 211 -41.34 18.61 -12.61
CA TYR A 211 -39.88 18.42 -12.62
C TYR A 211 -39.12 19.72 -12.35
N ARG A 212 -39.73 20.89 -12.65
CA ARG A 212 -39.19 22.22 -12.37
C ARG A 212 -39.11 22.49 -10.87
N GLN A 213 -40.17 22.15 -10.12
CA GLN A 213 -40.18 22.30 -8.67
C GLN A 213 -39.20 21.33 -7.99
N LYS A 214 -39.09 20.08 -8.48
CA LYS A 214 -38.11 19.10 -7.97
C LYS A 214 -36.66 19.56 -8.12
N LEU A 215 -36.36 20.32 -9.17
CA LEU A 215 -35.02 20.85 -9.46
C LEU A 215 -34.77 22.25 -8.89
N GLY A 216 -35.72 22.83 -8.15
CA GLY A 216 -35.62 24.21 -7.64
C GLY A 216 -35.60 25.27 -8.74
N LEU A 217 -36.14 24.95 -9.92
CA LEU A 217 -36.27 25.86 -11.04
C LEU A 217 -37.60 26.63 -10.97
N SER A 218 -37.63 27.81 -11.58
CA SER A 218 -38.86 28.60 -11.71
C SER A 218 -39.96 27.79 -12.43
N LYS A 219 -41.23 28.03 -12.08
CA LYS A 219 -42.38 27.42 -12.77
C LYS A 219 -42.41 27.75 -14.27
N MET A 220 -41.78 28.86 -14.67
CA MET A 220 -41.64 29.31 -16.05
C MET A 220 -40.37 28.79 -16.76
N ALA A 221 -39.53 28.00 -16.09
CA ALA A 221 -38.27 27.52 -16.65
C ALA A 221 -38.50 26.67 -17.90
N SER A 222 -37.66 26.85 -18.91
CA SER A 222 -37.77 26.11 -20.17
C SER A 222 -37.34 24.65 -19.98
N ASP A 223 -37.92 23.73 -20.77
CA ASP A 223 -37.53 22.31 -20.75
C ASP A 223 -36.02 22.12 -21.05
N LYS A 224 -35.41 23.05 -21.80
CA LYS A 224 -33.95 23.09 -22.00
C LYS A 224 -33.18 23.35 -20.70
N GLU A 225 -33.67 24.22 -19.83
CA GLU A 225 -33.06 24.53 -18.52
C GLU A 225 -33.21 23.36 -17.54
N VAL A 226 -34.35 22.68 -17.60
CA VAL A 226 -34.59 21.44 -16.84
C VAL A 226 -33.58 20.36 -17.26
N LEU A 227 -33.34 20.19 -18.57
CA LEU A 227 -32.33 19.26 -19.10
C LEU A 227 -30.90 19.62 -18.66
N THR A 228 -30.52 20.90 -18.66
CA THR A 228 -29.16 21.30 -18.27
C THR A 228 -28.93 21.10 -16.78
N ARG A 229 -29.92 21.38 -15.93
CA ARG A 229 -29.84 21.11 -14.48
C ARG A 229 -29.71 19.63 -14.17
N TYR A 230 -30.52 18.76 -14.78
CA TYR A 230 -30.35 17.31 -14.61
C TYR A 230 -28.96 16.83 -15.02
N LYS A 231 -28.42 17.32 -16.15
CA LYS A 231 -27.06 16.99 -16.59
C LYS A 231 -25.99 17.48 -15.61
N GLN A 232 -26.15 18.66 -15.02
CA GLN A 232 -25.25 19.17 -13.99
C GLN A 232 -25.30 18.29 -12.73
N LEU A 233 -26.50 17.92 -12.27
CA LEU A 233 -26.66 17.03 -11.12
C LEU A 233 -26.04 15.65 -11.36
N LEU A 234 -26.21 15.07 -12.55
CA LEU A 234 -25.58 13.79 -12.91
C LEU A 234 -24.05 13.88 -12.91
N LYS A 235 -23.47 15.00 -13.34
CA LYS A 235 -22.01 15.21 -13.29
C LYS A 235 -21.51 15.29 -11.85
N ILE A 236 -22.20 16.02 -10.98
CA ILE A 236 -21.80 16.21 -9.58
C ILE A 236 -21.98 14.91 -8.78
N THR A 237 -23.03 14.15 -9.08
CA THR A 237 -23.35 12.92 -8.34
C THR A 237 -22.67 11.66 -8.90
N HIS A 238 -21.91 11.76 -9.99
CA HIS A 238 -21.26 10.61 -10.61
C HIS A 238 -20.29 9.91 -9.63
N PRO A 239 -20.32 8.57 -9.52
CA PRO A 239 -19.42 7.81 -8.63
C PRO A 239 -17.93 8.10 -8.88
N ASP A 240 -17.53 8.19 -10.15
CA ASP A 240 -16.14 8.48 -10.54
C ASP A 240 -15.64 9.87 -10.13
N HIS A 241 -16.55 10.80 -9.79
CA HIS A 241 -16.21 12.13 -9.27
C HIS A 241 -16.33 12.21 -7.74
N GLY A 242 -16.43 11.07 -7.05
CA GLY A 242 -16.65 11.01 -5.60
C GLY A 242 -18.10 11.26 -5.18
N GLY A 243 -19.04 11.20 -6.13
CA GLY A 243 -20.46 11.37 -5.89
C GLY A 243 -21.16 10.12 -5.35
N ASN A 244 -22.36 10.28 -4.81
CA ASN A 244 -23.15 9.18 -4.26
C ASN A 244 -23.84 8.37 -5.39
N ALA A 245 -23.44 7.11 -5.55
CA ALA A 245 -23.99 6.20 -6.57
C ALA A 245 -25.52 6.01 -6.48
N THR A 246 -26.08 5.95 -5.27
CA THR A 246 -27.54 5.81 -5.09
C THR A 246 -28.29 7.05 -5.56
N ALA A 247 -27.76 8.24 -5.26
CA ALA A 247 -28.30 9.50 -5.73
C ALA A 247 -28.18 9.64 -7.26
N PHE A 248 -27.05 9.21 -7.83
CA PHE A 248 -26.86 9.21 -9.28
C PHE A 248 -27.91 8.35 -10.00
N HIS A 249 -28.17 7.13 -9.51
CA HIS A 249 -29.19 6.25 -10.08
C HIS A 249 -30.59 6.86 -9.99
N PHE A 250 -30.93 7.47 -8.86
CA PHE A 250 -32.22 8.14 -8.69
C PHE A 250 -32.40 9.31 -9.68
N ILE A 251 -31.39 10.19 -9.75
CA ILE A 251 -31.40 11.37 -10.63
C ILE A 251 -31.42 10.93 -12.11
N LYS A 252 -30.72 9.84 -12.46
CA LYS A 252 -30.71 9.28 -13.81
C LYS A 252 -32.08 8.74 -14.20
N THR A 253 -32.74 8.03 -13.29
CA THR A 253 -34.09 7.50 -13.51
C THR A 253 -35.09 8.65 -13.75
N ASP A 254 -35.06 9.69 -12.92
CA ASP A 254 -35.89 10.88 -13.10
C ASP A 254 -35.58 11.64 -14.40
N TYR A 255 -34.30 11.75 -14.77
CA TYR A 255 -33.87 12.33 -16.04
C TYR A 255 -34.41 11.56 -17.25
N ASP A 256 -34.37 10.23 -17.20
CA ASP A 256 -34.86 9.37 -18.28
C ASP A 256 -36.39 9.46 -18.41
N TYR A 257 -37.13 9.52 -17.29
CA TYR A 257 -38.57 9.80 -17.29
C TYR A 257 -38.89 11.17 -17.91
N PHE A 258 -38.17 12.22 -17.51
CA PHE A 258 -38.36 13.55 -18.08
C PHE A 258 -38.04 13.59 -19.58
N ARG A 259 -36.93 12.97 -20.00
CA ARG A 259 -36.52 12.89 -21.41
C ARG A 259 -37.56 12.16 -22.26
N ASN A 260 -38.14 11.09 -21.75
CA ASN A 260 -39.22 10.36 -22.43
C ASN A 260 -40.49 11.23 -22.51
N SER A 261 -40.81 11.98 -21.46
CA SER A 261 -41.98 12.89 -21.45
C SER A 261 -41.89 14.03 -22.46
N ILE A 262 -40.67 14.52 -22.76
CA ILE A 262 -40.45 15.53 -23.81
C ILE A 262 -40.51 14.92 -25.21
N LYS A 263 -40.06 13.66 -25.39
CA LYS A 263 -40.10 12.97 -26.70
C LYS A 263 -41.50 12.53 -27.12
N LEU A 264 -42.42 12.39 -26.16
CA LEU A 264 -43.82 12.01 -26.36
C LEU A 264 -44.74 13.23 -26.62
N LYS A 265 -44.21 14.46 -26.52
CA LYS A 265 -44.85 15.70 -26.95
C LYS A 265 -44.40 16.08 -28.35
#